data_AF-A0A0R1VT91-F1
#
_entry.id   AF-A0A0R1VT91-F1
#
_cell.length_a   1.000
_cell.length_b   1.000
_cell.length_c   1.000
_cell.angle_alpha   90.00
_cell.angle_beta   90.00
_cell.angle_gamma   90.00
#
_symmetry.space_group_name_H-M   'P 1'
#
loop_
_entity.id
_entity.type
_entity.pdbx_description
1 polymer ?
#
loop_
_entity_poly.entity_id
_entity_poly.type
_entity_poly.pdbx_seq_one_letter_code
_entity_poly.pdbx_strand_id
1 'polypeptide(L)' 'MNNILTVEDLSLAYGSKVVINHLNLALKRGEFKAIIGENGVGKTTFIRALLGQLTPQGGCAPILVFGT' A
#
# COMPACT_ATOMS: atom_id res chain seq x y z
N MET A 1 -11.88 3.22 17.82
CA MET A 1 -11.94 2.31 16.65
C MET A 1 -10.50 2.05 16.24
N ASN A 2 -10.03 0.80 16.30
CA ASN A 2 -8.63 0.47 16.07
C ASN A 2 -8.37 0.24 14.57
N ASN A 3 -7.44 1.02 14.01
CA ASN A 3 -6.90 0.77 12.67
C ASN A 3 -5.99 -0.46 12.74
N ILE A 4 -6.12 -1.35 11.75
CA ILE A 4 -5.28 -2.55 11.59
C ILE A 4 -4.25 -2.41 10.46
N LEU A 5 -4.41 -1.39 9.62
CA LEU A 5 -3.44 -0.97 8.61
C LEU A 5 -3.55 0.55 8.48
N THR A 6 -2.41 1.23 8.51
CA THR A 6 -2.31 2.65 8.18
C THR A 6 -1.13 2.80 7.23
N VAL A 7 -1.35 3.54 6.14
CA VAL A 7 -0.37 3.86 5.12
C VAL A 7 -0.40 5.36 4.99
N GLU A 8 0.75 5.99 5.18
CA GLU A 8 0.92 7.43 5.12
C GLU A 8 1.92 7.76 4.02
N ASP A 9 1.50 8.64 3.11
CA ASP A 9 2.31 9.18 2.02
C ASP A 9 3.10 8.12 1.21
N LEU A 10 2.45 7.00 0.90
CA LEU A 10 3.09 5.94 0.13
C LEU A 10 3.23 6.34 -1.33
N SER A 11 4.48 6.36 -1.80
CA SER A 11 4.82 6.39 -3.21
C SER A 11 5.52 5.09 -3.58
N LEU A 12 5.19 4.57 -4.76
CA LEU A 12 5.70 3.27 -5.22
C LEU A 12 5.95 3.32 -6.71
N ALA A 13 7.18 2.99 -7.10
CA ALA A 13 7.55 2.77 -8.49
C ALA A 13 7.99 1.32 -8.71
N TYR A 14 7.76 0.81 -9.92
CA TYR A 14 8.28 -0.47 -10.39
C TYR A 14 9.01 -0.25 -11.70
N GLY A 15 10.35 -0.31 -11.66
CA GLY A 15 11.18 0.17 -12.77
C GLY A 15 10.96 1.67 -13.00
N SER A 16 10.67 2.07 -14.24
CA SER A 16 10.39 3.46 -14.61
C SER A 16 8.93 3.87 -14.43
N LYS A 17 8.03 2.96 -14.01
CA LYS A 17 6.60 3.23 -13.89
C LYS A 17 6.23 3.57 -12.45
N VAL A 18 5.66 4.75 -12.23
CA VAL A 18 4.98 5.09 -10.97
C VAL A 18 3.68 4.30 -10.89
N VAL A 19 3.55 3.50 -9.84
CA VAL A 19 2.38 2.65 -9.55
C VAL A 19 1.46 3.35 -8.56
N ILE A 20 2.03 3.99 -7.55
CA ILE A 20 1.31 4.78 -6.55
C ILE A 20 2.03 6.11 -6.35
N ASN A 21 1.25 7.17 -6.24
CA ASN A 21 1.73 8.51 -5.97
C ASN A 21 0.97 9.08 -4.76
N HIS A 22 1.65 9.30 -3.63
CA HIS A 22 1.11 9.93 -2.42
C HIS A 22 -0.21 9.31 -1.89
N LEU A 23 -0.24 7.98 -1.72
CA LEU A 23 -1.41 7.29 -1.16
C LEU A 23 -1.44 7.34 0.36
N ASN A 24 -2.58 7.79 0.89
CA ASN A 24 -2.94 7.65 2.29
C ASN A 24 -4.10 6.66 2.42
N LEU A 25 -3.94 5.62 3.24
CA LEU A 25 -4.95 4.57 3.40
C LEU A 25 -4.99 4.07 4.84
N ALA A 26 -6.19 3.98 5.39
CA ALA A 26 -6.46 3.32 6.66
C ALA A 26 -7.42 2.14 6.46
N LEU A 27 -7.23 1.04 7.16
CA LEU A 27 -8.19 -0.07 7.25
C LEU A 27 -8.52 -0.32 8.72
N LYS A 28 -9.81 -0.36 9.06
CA LYS A 28 -10.26 -0.69 10.41
C LYS A 28 -10.58 -2.17 10.56
N ARG A 29 -10.54 -2.66 11.80
CA ARG A 29 -10.99 -4.02 12.11
C ARG A 29 -12.44 -4.22 11.66
N GLY A 30 -12.69 -5.26 10.86
CA GLY A 30 -14.01 -5.58 10.30
C GLY A 30 -14.34 -4.87 8.98
N GLU A 31 -13.48 -3.98 8.48
CA GLU A 31 -13.65 -3.39 7.15
C GLU A 31 -13.06 -4.29 6.06
N PHE A 32 -13.73 -4.31 4.91
CA PHE A 32 -13.23 -4.91 3.69
C PHE A 32 -13.05 -3.82 2.63
N LYS A 33 -11.85 -3.76 2.02
CA LYS A 33 -11.54 -2.84 0.92
C LYS A 33 -11.06 -3.63 -0.28
N ALA A 34 -11.56 -3.27 -1.46
CA ALA A 34 -11.15 -3.84 -2.73
C ALA A 34 -10.20 -2.89 -3.47
N ILE A 35 -9.17 -3.45 -4.10
CA ILE A 35 -8.29 -2.71 -5.03
C ILE A 35 -8.78 -3.01 -6.44
N ILE A 36 -9.26 -1.99 -7.15
CA ILE A 36 -9.81 -2.10 -8.51
C ILE A 36 -8.93 -1.30 -9.48
N GLY A 37 -8.78 -1.81 -10.69
CA GLY A 37 -8.05 -1.16 -11.77
C GLY A 37 -7.69 -2.14 -12.87
N GLU A 38 -7.18 -1.63 -13.99
CA GLU A 38 -6.83 -2.44 -15.16
C GLU A 38 -5.65 -3.40 -14.89
N ASN A 39 -5.48 -4.39 -15.77
CA ASN A 39 -4.31 -5.26 -15.73
C ASN A 39 -3.03 -4.46 -16.00
N GLY A 40 -1.98 -4.70 -15.21
CA GLY A 40 -0.72 -3.97 -15.33
C GLY A 40 -0.69 -2.58 -14.68
N VAL A 41 -1.76 -2.12 -14.02
CA VAL A 41 -1.74 -0.85 -13.25
C VAL A 41 -0.86 -0.93 -12.00
N GLY A 42 -0.57 -2.14 -11.51
CA GLY A 42 0.35 -2.39 -10.39
C GLY A 42 -0.32 -2.79 -9.06
N LYS A 43 -1.56 -3.29 -9.11
CA LYS A 43 -2.28 -3.84 -7.93
C LYS A 43 -1.46 -4.87 -7.15
N THR A 44 -0.87 -5.86 -7.86
CA THR A 44 -0.02 -6.88 -7.23
C THR A 44 1.24 -6.28 -6.62
N THR A 45 1.85 -5.28 -7.27
CA THR A 45 3.01 -4.56 -6.74
C THR A 45 2.65 -3.83 -5.46
N PHE A 46 1.50 -3.17 -5.41
CA PHE A 46 0.99 -2.52 -4.21
C PHE A 46 0.76 -3.51 -3.06
N ILE A 47 0.08 -4.63 -3.32
CA ILE A 47 -0.15 -5.67 -2.29
C ILE A 47 1.19 -6.21 -1.77
N ARG A 48 2.16 -6.48 -2.65
CA ARG A 48 3.51 -6.92 -2.23
C ARG A 48 4.23 -5.89 -1.35
N ALA A 49 4.11 -4.60 -1.69
CA ALA A 49 4.66 -3.52 -0.86
C ALA A 49 3.98 -3.45 0.52
N LEU A 50 2.65 -3.58 0.58
CA LEU A 50 1.91 -3.66 1.85
C LEU A 50 2.23 -4.92 2.66
N LEU A 51 2.72 -5.99 2.05
CA LEU A 51 3.14 -7.20 2.76
C LEU A 51 4.64 -7.16 3.15
N GLY A 52 5.34 -6.05 2.89
CA GLY A 52 6.78 -5.94 3.13
C GLY A 52 7.63 -6.81 2.18
N GLN A 53 7.03 -7.37 1.12
CA GLN A 53 7.70 -8.23 0.14
C GLN A 53 8.40 -7.45 -0.98
N LEU A 54 8.20 -6.14 -1.03
CA LEU A 54 8.81 -5.25 -2.00
C LEU A 54 9.19 -3.95 -1.29
N THR A 55 10.48 -3.63 -1.31
CA THR A 55 10.97 -2.36 -0.78
C THR A 55 10.63 -1.25 -1.76
N PRO A 56 9.85 -0.21 -1.36
CA PRO A 56 9.56 0.91 -2.24
C PRO A 56 10.85 1.62 -2.66
N GLN A 57 11.04 1.84 -3.95
CA GLN A 57 12.14 2.66 -4.47
C GLN A 57 11.68 4.12 -4.48
N GLY A 58 11.94 4.83 -3.37
CA GLY A 58 11.55 6.22 -3.15
C GLY A 58 10.19 6.35 -2.45
N GLY A 59 10.16 7.14 -1.38
CA GLY A 59 9.01 7.26 -0.48
C GLY A 59 9.21 6.51 0.85
N CYS A 60 8.48 6.95 1.88
CA CYS A 60 8.54 6.35 3.21
C CYS A 60 8.08 4.89 3.15
N ALA A 61 8.81 3.98 3.80
CA ALA A 61 8.40 2.58 3.88
C ALA A 61 7.01 2.49 4.55
N PRO A 62 6.08 1.66 4.04
CA PRO A 62 4.76 1.54 4.66
C PRO A 62 4.94 1.07 6.11
N ILE A 63 4.50 1.90 7.07
CA ILE A 63 4.49 1.53 8.48
C ILE A 63 3.32 0.56 8.68
N LEU A 64 3.63 -0.74 8.61
CA LEU A 64 2.67 -1.79 8.90
C LEU A 64 2.49 -1.92 10.41
N VAL A 65 1.52 -1.20 10.96
CA VAL A 65 1.09 -1.37 12.35
C VAL A 65 0.09 -2.51 12.43
N PHE A 66 0.54 -3.71 12.81
CA PHE A 66 -0.36 -4.78 13.21
C PHE A 66 -0.89 -4.47 14.61
N GLY A 67 -2.10 -3.92 14.70
CA GLY A 67 -2.78 -3.73 15.99
C GLY A 67 -3.09 -5.08 16.64
N THR A 68 -2.92 -5.18 17.96
CA THR A 68 -3.41 -6.29 18.80
C THR A 68 -4.93 -6.40 18.74
#